data_AF-A0A952WTD9-F1
#
_entry.id   AF-A0A952WTD9-F1
#
_cell.length_a   1.000
_cell.length_b   1.000
_cell.length_c   1.000
_cell.angle_alpha   90.00
_cell.angle_beta   90.00
_cell.angle_gamma   90.00
#
_symmetry.space_group_name_H-M   'P 1'
#
loop_
_entity.id
_entity.type
_entity.pdbx_description
1 polymer ?
#
loop_
_entity_poly.entity_id
_entity_poly.type
_entity_poly.pdbx_seq_one_letter_code
_entity_poly.pdbx_strand_id
1 'polypeptide(L)'
;MRLTLGIILTLLGGVVAIIGLLGALNELVSLYSSAMNDPLAADAPEGKAVGAAMFRWAIIGAVGVPFLLVGSVLLKISLFQRLRGRRGR
;
A
#
# COMPACT_ATOMS: atom_id res chain seq x y z
N MET A 1 25.57 -5.16 -3.58
CA MET A 1 25.02 -4.42 -2.41
C MET A 1 23.83 -3.53 -2.78
N ARG A 2 23.93 -2.63 -3.78
CA ARG A 2 22.81 -1.74 -4.18
C ARG A 2 21.52 -2.46 -4.59
N LEU A 3 21.64 -3.61 -5.28
CA LEU A 3 20.49 -4.45 -5.66
C LEU A 3 19.76 -5.02 -4.43
N THR A 4 20.52 -5.54 -3.46
CA THR A 4 19.98 -6.14 -2.23
C THR A 4 19.24 -5.11 -1.39
N LEU A 5 19.80 -3.91 -1.24
CA LEU A 5 19.15 -2.78 -0.58
C LEU A 5 17.87 -2.34 -1.31
N GLY A 6 17.89 -2.29 -2.64
CA GLY A 6 16.69 -1.99 -3.43
C GLY A 6 15.56 -2.99 -3.19
N ILE A 7 15.87 -4.29 -3.21
CA ILE A 7 14.89 -5.37 -2.95
C ILE A 7 14.30 -5.26 -1.55
N ILE A 8 15.14 -5.04 -0.54
CA ILE A 8 14.68 -4.91 0.86
C ILE A 8 13.74 -3.71 1.01
N LEU A 9 14.11 -2.55 0.46
CA LEU A 9 13.30 -1.33 0.53
C LEU A 9 11.97 -1.49 -0.22
N THR A 10 11.97 -2.12 -1.40
CA THR A 10 10.75 -2.40 -2.16
C THR A 10 9.84 -3.38 -1.44
N LEU A 11 10.39 -4.45 -0.86
CA LEU A 11 9.61 -5.44 -0.12
C LEU A 11 9.01 -4.83 1.16
N LEU A 12 9.80 -4.10 1.95
CA LEU A 12 9.32 -3.42 3.15
C LEU A 12 8.23 -2.40 2.81
N GLY A 13 8.48 -1.51 1.86
CA GLY A 13 7.48 -0.54 1.40
C GLY A 13 6.24 -1.21 0.85
N GLY A 14 6.41 -2.32 0.12
CA GLY A 14 5.33 -3.10 -0.47
C GLY A 14 4.43 -3.72 0.57
N VAL A 15 5.01 -4.38 1.58
CA VAL A 15 4.25 -4.99 2.69
C VAL A 15 3.47 -3.92 3.46
N VAL A 16 4.10 -2.80 3.79
CA VAL A 16 3.42 -1.71 4.53
C VAL A 16 2.28 -1.11 3.72
N ALA A 17 2.48 -0.86 2.42
CA ALA A 17 1.43 -0.36 1.54
C ALA A 17 0.27 -1.34 1.39
N ILE A 18 0.56 -2.65 1.25
CA ILE A 18 -0.46 -3.70 1.15
C ILE A 18 -1.26 -3.80 2.44
N ILE A 19 -0.62 -3.76 3.61
CA ILE A 19 -1.31 -3.80 4.90
C ILE A 19 -2.24 -2.59 5.05
N GLY A 20 -1.75 -1.39 4.74
CA GLY A 20 -2.59 -0.18 4.76
C GLY A 20 -3.78 -0.25 3.82
N LEU A 21 -3.58 -0.78 2.61
CA LEU A 21 -4.64 -0.94 1.62
C LEU A 21 -5.68 -1.98 2.06
N LEU A 22 -5.25 -3.15 2.52
CA LEU A 22 -6.14 -4.22 2.99
C LEU A 22 -6.94 -3.77 4.21
N GLY A 23 -6.32 -3.03 5.14
CA GLY A 23 -7.03 -2.44 6.28
C GLY A 23 -8.13 -1.48 5.84
N ALA A 24 -7.83 -0.56 4.93
CA ALA A 24 -8.83 0.37 4.40
C ALA A 24 -9.97 -0.32 3.63
N LEU A 25 -9.65 -1.38 2.86
CA LEU A 25 -10.64 -2.17 2.15
C LEU A 25 -11.56 -2.94 3.11
N ASN A 26 -11.02 -3.50 4.19
CA ASN A 26 -11.82 -4.23 5.16
C ASN A 26 -12.86 -3.32 5.85
N GLU A 27 -12.46 -2.08 6.18
CA GLU A 27 -13.39 -1.06 6.69
C GLU A 27 -14.50 -0.72 5.67
N LEU A 28 -14.15 -0.60 4.39
CA LEU A 28 -15.11 -0.34 3.33
C LEU A 28 -16.12 -1.49 3.17
N VAL A 29 -15.63 -2.73 3.21
CA VAL A 29 -16.47 -3.94 3.13
C VAL A 29 -17.37 -4.05 4.36
N SER A 30 -16.86 -3.75 5.55
CA SER A 30 -17.62 -3.73 6.79
C SER A 30 -18.79 -2.74 6.69
N LEU A 31 -18.54 -1.50 6.26
CA LEU A 31 -19.60 -0.50 6.09
C LEU A 31 -20.64 -0.92 5.06
N TYR A 32 -20.20 -1.47 3.93
CA TYR A 32 -21.11 -1.95 2.89
C TYR A 32 -21.98 -3.11 3.40
N SER A 33 -21.38 -4.06 4.13
CA SER A 33 -22.11 -5.17 4.74
C SER A 33 -23.11 -4.70 5.80
N SER A 34 -22.75 -3.71 6.62
CA SER A 34 -23.67 -3.12 7.60
C SER A 34 -24.84 -2.41 6.92
N ALA A 35 -24.58 -1.62 5.88
CA ALA A 35 -25.62 -0.91 5.14
C ALA A 35 -26.59 -1.85 4.39
N MET A 36 -26.12 -3.01 3.91
CA MET A 36 -26.99 -4.01 3.31
C MET A 36 -27.86 -4.75 4.32
N ASN A 37 -27.36 -4.95 5.55
CA ASN A 37 -28.08 -5.68 6.59
C ASN A 37 -29.04 -4.78 7.38
N ASP A 38 -28.74 -3.49 7.52
CA ASP A 38 -29.61 -2.50 8.16
C ASP A 38 -29.60 -1.16 7.38
N PRO A 39 -30.42 -1.04 6.32
CA PRO A 39 -30.46 0.16 5.48
C PRO A 39 -31.11 1.37 6.17
N LEU A 40 -31.86 1.18 7.27
CA LEU A 40 -32.45 2.29 8.03
C LEU A 40 -31.45 2.94 8.99
N ALA A 41 -30.39 2.22 9.37
CA ALA A 41 -29.32 2.72 10.24
C ALA A 41 -28.22 3.50 9.49
N ALA A 42 -28.32 3.66 8.16
CA ALA A 42 -27.26 4.24 7.32
C ALA A 42 -26.86 5.69 7.69
N ASP A 43 -27.72 6.45 8.37
CA ASP A 43 -27.43 7.81 8.86
C ASP A 43 -26.81 7.85 10.28
N ALA A 44 -26.51 6.70 10.87
CA ALA A 44 -25.91 6.60 12.20
C ALA A 44 -24.45 7.12 12.24
N PRO A 45 -23.95 7.55 13.42
CA PRO A 45 -22.57 8.01 13.63
C PRO A 45 -21.47 7.02 13.22
N GLU A 46 -21.83 5.75 12.95
CA GLU A 46 -20.95 4.69 12.48
C GLU A 46 -20.25 5.03 11.15
N GLY A 47 -20.92 5.70 10.20
CA GLY A 47 -20.30 6.08 8.94
C GLY A 47 -19.09 7.01 9.09
N LYS A 48 -19.14 7.91 10.09
CA LYS A 48 -18.00 8.79 10.42
C LYS A 48 -16.85 8.02 11.09
N ALA A 49 -17.17 7.02 11.92
CA ALA A 49 -16.16 6.19 12.57
C ALA A 49 -15.38 5.34 11.55
N VAL A 50 -16.09 4.73 10.58
CA VAL A 50 -15.45 3.98 9.49
C VAL A 50 -14.58 4.91 8.63
N GLY A 51 -15.08 6.10 8.28
CA GLY A 51 -14.29 7.08 7.53
C GLY A 51 -12.97 7.45 8.22
N ALA A 52 -13.00 7.62 9.56
CA ALA A 52 -11.80 7.88 10.34
C ALA A 52 -10.84 6.66 10.39
N ALA A 53 -11.37 5.45 10.50
CA ALA A 53 -10.58 4.22 10.47
C ALA A 53 -9.91 4.00 9.11
N MET A 54 -10.66 4.17 8.02
CA MET A 54 -10.14 4.16 6.65
C MET A 54 -9.01 5.17 6.45
N PHE A 55 -9.18 6.39 6.96
CA PHE A 55 -8.16 7.43 6.84
C PHE A 55 -6.87 7.07 7.58
N ARG A 56 -6.97 6.43 8.76
CA ARG A 56 -5.80 5.90 9.48
C ARG A 56 -5.06 4.83 8.67
N TRP A 57 -5.80 3.89 8.08
CA TRP A 57 -5.22 2.86 7.23
C TRP A 57 -4.57 3.43 5.98
N ALA A 58 -5.17 4.47 5.37
CA ALA A 58 -4.58 5.20 4.26
C ALA A 58 -3.26 5.89 4.64
N ILE A 59 -3.17 6.49 5.83
CA ILE A 59 -1.91 7.07 6.35
C ILE A 59 -0.85 5.98 6.51
N ILE A 60 -1.21 4.84 7.13
CA ILE A 60 -0.29 3.72 7.33
C ILE A 60 0.24 3.21 5.97
N GLY A 61 -0.65 3.06 4.98
CA GLY A 61 -0.27 2.67 3.62
C GLY A 61 0.63 3.70 2.94
N ALA A 62 0.34 5.00 3.13
CA ALA A 62 1.11 6.10 2.55
C ALA A 62 2.56 6.14 3.06
N VAL A 63 2.82 5.72 4.31
CA VAL A 63 4.19 5.60 4.85
C VAL A 63 5.02 4.56 4.07
N GLY A 64 4.40 3.53 3.48
CA GLY A 64 5.07 2.54 2.65
C GLY A 64 5.48 3.05 1.26
N VAL A 65 4.82 4.10 0.76
CA VAL A 65 5.01 4.62 -0.61
C VAL A 65 6.43 5.16 -0.86
N PRO A 66 7.05 5.97 0.01
CA PRO A 66 8.43 6.41 -0.17
C PRO A 66 9.42 5.24 -0.28
N PHE A 67 9.28 4.21 0.55
CA PHE A 67 10.14 3.02 0.52
C PHE A 67 9.95 2.23 -0.78
N LEU A 68 8.71 2.08 -1.24
CA LEU A 68 8.39 1.46 -2.53
C LEU A 68 9.01 2.22 -3.71
N LEU A 69 8.87 3.55 -3.74
CA LEU A 69 9.40 4.38 -4.82
C LEU A 69 10.92 4.32 -4.86
N VAL A 70 11.61 4.52 -3.74
CA VAL A 70 13.07 4.50 -3.67
C VAL A 70 13.61 3.11 -4.03
N GLY A 71 13.02 2.05 -3.47
CA GLY A 71 13.42 0.68 -3.78
C GLY A 71 13.20 0.35 -5.27
N SER A 72 12.05 0.73 -5.84
CA SER A 72 11.69 0.47 -7.24
C SER A 72 12.60 1.22 -8.23
N VAL A 73 12.97 2.47 -7.92
CA VAL A 73 13.94 3.25 -8.71
C VAL A 73 15.32 2.58 -8.67
N LEU A 74 15.80 2.18 -7.49
CA LEU A 74 17.09 1.48 -7.34
C LEU A 74 17.12 0.13 -8.07
N LEU A 75 16.02 -0.62 -8.03
CA LEU A 75 15.85 -1.87 -8.76
C LEU A 75 15.86 -1.64 -10.27
N LYS A 76 15.11 -0.66 -10.78
CA LYS A 76 15.13 -0.28 -12.20
C LYS A 76 16.54 0.08 -12.66
N ILE A 77 17.24 0.95 -11.94
CA ILE A 77 18.61 1.36 -12.29
C ILE A 77 19.55 0.14 -12.30
N SER A 78 19.46 -0.72 -11.28
CA SER A 78 20.33 -1.90 -11.16
C SER A 78 20.06 -2.95 -12.25
N LEU A 79 18.78 -3.18 -12.60
CA LEU A 79 18.38 -4.06 -13.69
C LEU A 79 18.83 -3.50 -15.04
N PHE A 80 18.67 -2.20 -15.26
CA PHE A 80 19.07 -1.53 -16.49
C PHE A 80 20.58 -1.54 -16.68
N GLN A 81 21.36 -1.34 -15.61
CA GLN A 81 22.82 -1.49 -15.62
C GLN A 81 23.27 -2.92 -15.95
N ARG A 82 22.58 -3.94 -15.39
CA ARG A 82 22.86 -5.35 -15.71
C ARG A 82 22.54 -5.71 -17.16
N LEU A 83 21.42 -5.23 -17.69
CA LEU A 83 21.01 -5.45 -19.08
C LEU A 83 21.96 -4.75 -20.06
N ARG A 84 22.34 -3.50 -19.78
CA ARG A 84 23.26 -2.74 -20.64
C ARG A 84 24.69 -3.28 -20.59
N GLY A 85 25.15 -3.75 -19.42
CA GLY A 85 26.44 -4.42 -19.27
C GLY A 85 26.53 -5.79 -19.95
N ARG A 86 25.40 -6.46 -20.20
CA ARG A 86 25.34 -7.72 -20.97
C ARG A 86 25.28 -7.53 -22.48
N ARG A 87 24.97 -6.32 -22.96
CA ARG A 87 24.81 -6.03 -24.40
C ARG A 87 26.10 -5.54 -25.08
N GLY A 88 27.19 -5.42 -24.32
CA GLY A 88 28.51 -4.98 -24.79
C GLY A 88 29.61 -6.06 -24.69
N ARG A 89 29.24 -7.34 -24.58
CA ARG A 89 30.14 -8.49 -24.76
C ARG A 89 29.55 -9.42 -25.80
#